data_AF-A0A954ZCU0-F1
#
_entry.id   AF-A0A954ZCU0-F1
#
_cell.length_a   1.000
_cell.length_b   1.000
_cell.length_c   1.000
_cell.angle_alpha   90.00
_cell.angle_beta   90.00
_cell.angle_gamma   90.00
#
_symmetry.space_group_name_H-M   'P 1'
#
loop_
_entity.id
_entity.type
_entity.pdbx_description
1 polymer ?
#
loop_
_entity_poly.entity_id
_entity_poly.type
_entity_poly.pdbx_seq_one_letter_code
_entity_poly.pdbx_strand_id
1 'polypeptide(L)'
;FRAHVFLEGTDQFGNAWPPLQGEIYRIAETADPQTSLFEVEIRLSNAQRLLRPGMVATARIVTQRLPGYRLPIESVIFRQKEAYAFTVVAEPAEMEMAYWSLGPASLYRAKRVDLTRWVDQGAEVIVPASDANLNNVVVRGQHRLADRQLVRPVVETADPSSTESKAADGEGSDEDANVGLPALTGARP
;
A
#
# COMPACT_ATOMS: atom_id res chain seq x y z
N PHE A 1 -4.26 -14.14 18.74
CA PHE A 1 -4.06 -13.31 17.51
C PHE A 1 -4.79 -11.98 17.67
N ARG A 2 -4.31 -10.91 17.03
CA ARG A 2 -5.02 -9.62 16.99
C ARG A 2 -5.82 -9.50 15.71
N ALA A 3 -6.97 -8.85 15.77
CA ALA A 3 -7.81 -8.55 14.62
C ALA A 3 -8.15 -7.05 14.58
N HIS A 4 -8.13 -6.47 13.39
CA HIS A 4 -8.66 -5.14 13.13
C HIS A 4 -10.02 -5.32 12.44
N VAL A 5 -11.08 -4.85 13.08
CA VAL A 5 -12.47 -5.05 12.63
C VAL A 5 -13.01 -3.74 12.10
N PHE A 6 -13.53 -3.76 10.87
CA PHE A 6 -14.12 -2.63 10.17
C PHE A 6 -15.62 -2.91 10.05
N LEU A 7 -16.46 -2.07 10.65
CA LEU A 7 -17.91 -2.23 10.53
C LEU A 7 -18.35 -1.78 9.13
N GLU A 8 -19.22 -2.56 8.50
CA GLU A 8 -19.84 -2.19 7.23
C GLU A 8 -20.97 -1.18 7.46
N GLY A 9 -21.10 -0.21 6.56
CA GLY A 9 -22.13 0.83 6.61
C GLY A 9 -21.69 2.10 7.36
N THR A 10 -22.67 2.94 7.68
CA THR A 10 -22.47 4.28 8.25
C THR A 10 -23.08 4.40 9.64
N ASP A 11 -22.59 5.38 10.41
CA ASP A 11 -23.18 5.76 11.69
C ASP A 11 -24.47 6.58 11.51
N GLN A 12 -25.06 6.99 12.62
CA GLN A 12 -26.28 7.82 12.63
C GLN A 12 -26.08 9.23 12.02
N PHE A 13 -24.83 9.62 11.74
CA PHE A 13 -24.45 10.89 11.15
C PHE A 13 -23.91 10.73 9.71
N GLY A 14 -23.95 9.52 9.15
CA GLY A 14 -23.47 9.22 7.79
C GLY A 14 -21.96 8.97 7.68
N ASN A 15 -21.21 8.95 8.78
CA ASN A 15 -19.77 8.71 8.78
C ASN A 15 -19.45 7.20 8.81
N ALA A 16 -18.30 6.83 8.27
CA ALA A 16 -17.76 5.48 8.44
C ALA A 16 -17.39 5.23 9.91
N TRP A 17 -17.60 4.01 10.37
CA TRP A 17 -17.23 3.62 11.72
C TRP A 17 -15.70 3.54 11.88
N PRO A 18 -15.15 3.97 13.03
CA PRO A 18 -13.73 3.80 13.29
C PRO A 18 -13.38 2.31 13.42
N PRO A 19 -12.16 1.91 13.01
CA PRO A 19 -11.73 0.52 13.13
C PRO A 19 -11.61 0.11 14.60
N LEU A 20 -12.12 -1.08 14.92
CA LEU A 20 -12.10 -1.65 16.26
C LEU A 20 -10.97 -2.66 16.39
N GLN A 21 -10.31 -2.66 17.53
CA GLN A 21 -9.31 -3.68 17.86
C GLN A 21 -9.99 -4.82 18.60
N GLY A 22 -9.75 -6.04 18.11
CA GLY A 22 -10.26 -7.27 18.70
C GLY A 22 -9.17 -8.30 18.94
N GLU A 23 -9.46 -9.22 19.84
CA GLU A 23 -8.64 -10.39 20.09
C GLU A 23 -9.37 -11.64 19.62
N ILE A 24 -8.71 -12.47 18.83
CA ILE A 24 -9.30 -13.75 18.42
C ILE A 24 -9.36 -14.66 19.65
N TYR A 25 -10.58 -15.07 19.98
CA TYR A 25 -10.89 -15.92 21.11
C TYR A 25 -10.87 -17.40 20.72
N ARG A 26 -11.45 -17.74 19.57
CA ARG A 26 -11.55 -19.12 19.07
C ARG A 26 -11.42 -19.15 17.55
N ILE A 27 -10.75 -20.17 17.04
CA ILE A 27 -10.76 -20.55 15.62
C ILE A 27 -11.25 -22.00 15.61
N ALA A 28 -12.26 -22.32 14.80
CA ALA A 28 -12.72 -23.68 14.66
C ALA A 28 -11.62 -24.57 14.03
N GLU A 29 -11.52 -25.82 14.48
CA GLU A 29 -10.54 -26.78 13.96
C GLU A 29 -10.94 -27.36 12.60
N THR A 30 -12.25 -27.36 12.32
CA THR A 30 -12.84 -27.91 11.10
C THR A 30 -13.61 -26.83 10.37
N ALA A 31 -13.46 -26.78 9.04
CA ALA A 31 -14.26 -25.91 8.20
C ALA A 31 -15.72 -26.38 8.14
N ASP A 32 -16.66 -25.45 8.07
CA ASP A 32 -18.06 -25.76 7.82
C ASP A 32 -18.21 -26.43 6.44
N PRO A 33 -18.84 -27.62 6.34
CA PRO A 33 -18.93 -28.36 5.09
C PRO A 33 -19.79 -27.68 4.00
N GLN A 34 -20.68 -26.76 4.38
CA GLN A 34 -21.52 -26.02 3.42
C GLN A 34 -20.80 -24.82 2.82
N THR A 35 -20.03 -24.10 3.63
CA THR A 35 -19.36 -22.85 3.17
C THR A 35 -17.87 -23.04 2.86
N SER A 36 -17.27 -24.15 3.31
CA SER A 36 -15.81 -24.37 3.31
C SER A 36 -15.01 -23.29 4.06
N LEU A 37 -15.66 -22.57 4.99
CA LEU A 37 -15.05 -21.53 5.80
C LEU A 37 -14.81 -21.99 7.23
N PHE A 38 -13.80 -21.42 7.87
CA PHE A 38 -13.53 -21.62 9.29
C PHE A 38 -14.24 -20.54 10.10
N GLU A 39 -14.99 -20.95 11.13
CA GLU A 39 -15.59 -20.03 12.08
C GLU A 39 -14.49 -19.43 12.97
N VAL A 40 -14.47 -18.10 13.07
CA VAL A 40 -13.53 -17.35 13.92
C VAL A 40 -14.33 -16.44 14.85
N GLU A 41 -14.15 -16.63 16.14
CA GLU A 41 -14.76 -15.78 17.16
C GLU A 41 -13.76 -14.70 17.60
N ILE A 42 -14.16 -13.43 17.47
CA ILE A 42 -13.37 -12.27 17.85
C ILE A 42 -14.05 -11.57 19.03
N ARG A 43 -13.30 -11.40 20.12
CA ARG A 43 -13.74 -10.63 21.28
C ARG A 43 -13.47 -9.15 21.06
N LEU A 44 -14.53 -8.35 21.12
CA LEU A 44 -14.49 -6.89 21.00
C LEU A 44 -14.99 -6.24 22.31
N SER A 45 -14.31 -5.19 22.76
CA SER A 45 -14.80 -4.37 23.86
C SER A 45 -15.98 -3.53 23.38
N ASN A 46 -17.10 -3.58 24.10
CA ASN A 46 -18.31 -2.80 23.79
C ASN A 46 -18.72 -1.92 24.98
N ALA A 47 -17.76 -1.31 25.70
CA ALA A 47 -18.04 -0.49 26.88
C ALA A 47 -18.98 0.70 26.57
N GLN A 48 -18.88 1.24 25.36
CA GLN A 48 -19.67 2.38 24.88
C GLN A 48 -20.99 1.97 24.20
N ARG A 49 -21.29 0.65 24.13
CA ARG A 49 -22.50 0.08 23.49
C ARG A 49 -22.70 0.50 22.03
N LEU A 50 -21.61 0.72 21.31
CA LEU A 50 -21.64 1.07 19.88
C LEU A 50 -21.96 -0.14 18.99
N LEU A 51 -21.60 -1.35 19.44
CA LEU A 51 -21.87 -2.58 18.71
C LEU A 51 -23.29 -3.09 19.02
N ARG A 52 -24.07 -3.34 17.96
CA ARG A 52 -25.41 -3.93 18.03
C ARG A 52 -25.42 -5.31 17.36
N PRO A 53 -26.20 -6.27 17.87
CA PRO A 53 -26.42 -7.54 17.18
C PRO A 53 -26.93 -7.32 15.75
N GLY A 54 -26.45 -8.13 14.80
CA GLY A 54 -26.82 -8.03 13.39
C GLY A 54 -25.96 -7.05 12.57
N MET A 55 -25.00 -6.35 13.17
CA MET A 55 -24.00 -5.60 12.41
C MET A 55 -23.10 -6.54 11.61
N VAL A 56 -22.78 -6.13 10.38
CA VAL A 56 -21.82 -6.81 9.52
C VAL A 56 -20.48 -6.09 9.62
N ALA A 57 -19.39 -6.85 9.64
CA ALA A 57 -18.05 -6.30 9.75
C ALA A 57 -17.04 -7.15 8.99
N THR A 58 -16.02 -6.50 8.44
CA THR A 58 -14.87 -7.14 7.82
C THR A 58 -13.71 -7.16 8.84
N ALA A 59 -13.17 -8.34 9.14
CA ALA A 59 -12.04 -8.49 10.06
C ALA A 59 -10.74 -8.79 9.32
N ARG A 60 -9.70 -7.99 9.56
CA ARG A 60 -8.32 -8.26 9.14
C ARG A 60 -7.55 -8.89 10.29
N ILE A 61 -7.15 -10.14 10.11
CA ILE A 61 -6.45 -10.93 11.13
C ILE A 61 -4.94 -10.73 10.98
N VAL A 62 -4.27 -10.35 12.07
CA VAL A 62 -2.82 -10.24 12.13
C VAL A 62 -2.25 -11.59 12.59
N THR A 63 -1.69 -12.34 11.65
CA THR A 63 -1.09 -13.66 11.88
C THR A 63 0.32 -13.57 12.46
N GLN A 64 1.11 -12.60 12.00
CA GLN A 64 2.48 -12.40 12.44
C GLN A 64 2.85 -10.90 12.40
N ARG A 65 3.74 -10.49 13.30
CA ARG A 65 4.44 -9.21 13.24
C ARG A 65 5.93 -9.50 13.18
N LEU A 66 6.61 -8.96 12.17
CA LEU A 66 8.05 -9.13 12.01
C LEU A 66 8.67 -7.82 11.52
N PRO A 67 9.88 -7.46 11.98
CA PRO A 67 10.63 -6.37 11.39
C PRO A 67 11.07 -6.77 9.98
N GLY A 68 10.81 -5.91 9.01
CA GLY A 68 11.10 -6.18 7.61
C GLY A 68 11.09 -4.94 6.75
N TYR A 69 11.66 -5.08 5.56
CA TYR A 69 11.62 -4.08 4.51
C TYR A 69 10.35 -4.24 3.69
N ARG A 70 9.68 -3.13 3.39
CA ARG A 70 8.56 -3.07 2.44
C ARG A 70 9.11 -2.74 1.07
N LEU A 71 8.90 -3.63 0.12
CA LEU A 71 9.33 -3.46 -1.26
C LEU A 71 8.10 -3.42 -2.16
N PRO A 72 8.02 -2.50 -3.14
CA PRO A 72 7.06 -2.63 -4.22
C PRO A 72 7.24 -3.97 -4.94
N ILE A 73 6.16 -4.68 -5.25
CA ILE A 73 6.24 -6.01 -5.88
C ILE A 73 7.03 -5.98 -7.20
N GLU A 74 6.93 -4.89 -7.94
CA GLU A 74 7.68 -4.64 -9.18
C GLU A 74 9.20 -4.62 -9.00
N SER A 75 9.70 -4.23 -7.83
CA SER A 75 11.14 -4.21 -7.55
C SER A 75 11.76 -5.60 -7.34
N VAL A 76 10.90 -6.60 -7.10
CA VAL A 76 11.32 -7.99 -6.87
C VAL A 76 11.25 -8.78 -8.18
N ILE A 77 12.34 -9.46 -8.52
CA ILE A 77 12.40 -10.32 -9.68
C ILE A 77 12.18 -11.76 -9.23
N PHE A 78 11.11 -12.37 -9.72
CA PHE A 78 10.81 -13.79 -9.55
C PHE A 78 11.28 -14.54 -10.80
N ARG A 79 12.25 -15.44 -10.65
CA ARG A 79 12.69 -16.36 -11.72
C ARG A 79 12.69 -17.78 -11.21
N GLN A 80 11.83 -18.61 -11.81
CA GLN A 80 11.68 -20.02 -11.45
C GLN A 80 11.39 -20.22 -9.95
N LYS A 81 12.38 -20.62 -9.15
CA LYS A 81 12.27 -20.84 -7.70
C LYS A 81 13.05 -19.83 -6.87
N GLU A 82 13.62 -18.81 -7.52
CA GLU A 82 14.44 -17.79 -6.89
C GLU A 82 13.74 -16.43 -6.95
N ALA A 83 13.77 -15.72 -5.83
CA ALA A 83 13.38 -14.32 -5.74
C ALA A 83 14.62 -13.50 -5.38
N TYR A 84 14.85 -12.40 -6.09
CA TYR A 84 15.95 -11.49 -5.79
C TYR A 84 15.57 -10.05 -6.11
N ALA A 85 16.23 -9.12 -5.43
CA ALA A 85 16.13 -7.69 -5.71
C ALA A 85 17.50 -7.11 -6.00
N PHE A 86 17.55 -5.95 -6.65
CA PHE A 86 18.78 -5.20 -6.83
C PHE A 86 18.83 -4.03 -5.85
N THR A 87 19.95 -3.89 -5.16
CA THR A 87 20.28 -2.75 -4.30
C THR A 87 21.38 -1.92 -4.93
N VAL A 88 21.52 -0.66 -4.53
CA VAL A 88 22.57 0.22 -5.05
C VAL A 88 23.61 0.47 -3.97
N VAL A 89 24.87 0.12 -4.27
CA VAL A 89 26.02 0.34 -3.39
C VAL A 89 26.88 1.47 -3.95
N ALA A 90 27.26 2.43 -3.11
CA ALA A 90 28.21 3.47 -3.45
C ALA A 90 29.65 2.98 -3.21
N GLU A 91 30.48 3.06 -4.23
CA GLU A 91 31.92 2.80 -4.16
C GLU A 91 32.66 4.13 -4.42
N PRO A 92 33.59 4.55 -3.54
CA PRO A 92 34.43 5.70 -3.81
C PRO A 92 35.36 5.38 -4.98
N ALA A 93 35.41 6.29 -5.95
CA ALA A 93 36.32 6.21 -7.09
C ALA A 93 36.99 7.56 -7.29
N GLU A 94 38.29 7.54 -7.51
CA GLU A 94 39.03 8.71 -7.97
C GLU A 94 38.74 8.89 -9.45
N MET A 95 38.19 10.05 -9.82
CA MET A 95 37.88 10.35 -11.20
C MET A 95 38.98 11.23 -11.79
N GLU A 96 39.75 10.66 -12.71
CA GLU A 96 40.75 11.40 -13.49
C GLU A 96 40.19 11.71 -14.87
N MET A 97 40.22 12.97 -15.27
CA MET A 97 39.84 13.38 -16.62
C MET A 97 41.00 14.14 -17.25
N ALA A 98 41.66 13.49 -18.20
CA ALA A 98 42.85 13.98 -18.90
C ALA A 98 43.96 14.47 -17.95
N TYR A 99 44.00 15.78 -17.67
CA TYR A 99 45.02 16.43 -16.85
C TYR A 99 44.49 16.95 -15.50
N TRP A 100 43.21 16.71 -15.18
CA TRP A 100 42.57 17.17 -13.95
C TRP A 100 42.10 15.98 -13.09
N SER A 101 42.48 16.00 -11.80
CA SER A 101 41.88 15.13 -10.78
C SER A 101 40.63 15.83 -10.24
N LEU A 102 39.46 15.22 -10.49
CA LEU A 102 38.16 15.76 -10.06
C LEU A 102 37.87 15.46 -8.58
N GLY A 103 38.81 14.85 -7.86
CA GLY A 103 38.63 14.42 -6.48
C GLY A 103 37.78 13.15 -6.35
N PRO A 104 37.41 12.77 -5.11
CA PRO A 104 36.66 11.55 -4.86
C PRO A 104 35.21 11.70 -5.33
N ALA A 105 34.78 10.79 -6.20
CA ALA A 105 33.40 10.66 -6.64
C ALA A 105 32.80 9.33 -6.22
N SER A 106 31.49 9.28 -5.98
CA SER A 106 30.79 8.03 -5.69
C SER A 106 30.28 7.40 -6.99
N LEU A 107 30.81 6.25 -7.35
CA LEU A 107 30.23 5.39 -8.38
C LEU A 107 29.20 4.47 -7.73
N TYR A 108 28.06 4.32 -8.39
CA TYR A 108 26.99 3.46 -7.90
C TYR A 108 26.95 2.17 -8.72
N ARG A 109 26.92 1.03 -8.03
CA ARG A 109 26.80 -0.29 -8.63
C ARG A 109 25.56 -1.01 -8.14
N ALA A 110 24.88 -1.70 -9.04
CA ALA A 110 23.83 -2.63 -8.69
C ALA A 110 24.45 -3.85 -8.00
N LYS A 111 23.85 -4.28 -6.89
CA LYS A 111 24.20 -5.50 -6.17
C LYS A 111 22.96 -6.37 -6.08
N ARG A 112 23.06 -7.61 -6.57
CA ARG A 112 21.98 -8.60 -6.42
C ARG A 112 21.90 -9.04 -4.96
N VAL A 113 20.68 -9.08 -4.43
CA VAL A 113 20.38 -9.60 -3.10
C VAL A 113 19.31 -10.66 -3.23
N ASP A 114 19.67 -11.90 -2.90
CA ASP A 114 18.76 -13.04 -2.98
C ASP A 114 17.82 -13.02 -1.77
N LEU A 115 16.52 -13.21 -2.03
CA LEU A 115 15.45 -13.14 -1.03
C LEU A 115 15.03 -14.57 -0.65
N THR A 116 15.49 -15.05 0.51
CA THR A 116 15.19 -16.43 0.94
C THR A 116 13.76 -16.59 1.46
N ARG A 117 13.24 -15.58 2.16
CA ARG A 117 11.85 -15.55 2.64
C ARG A 117 11.23 -14.21 2.30
N TRP A 118 9.94 -14.25 1.97
CA TRP A 118 9.14 -13.06 1.73
C TRP A 118 7.68 -13.35 2.05
N VAL A 119 6.93 -12.28 2.33
CA VAL A 119 5.48 -12.33 2.51
C VAL A 119 4.86 -11.43 1.45
N ASP A 120 4.02 -12.02 0.60
CA ASP A 120 3.25 -11.28 -0.39
C ASP A 120 2.05 -10.57 0.28
N GLN A 121 1.93 -9.26 0.06
CA GLN A 121 0.82 -8.42 0.50
C GLN A 121 0.13 -7.71 -0.68
N GLY A 122 0.22 -8.29 -1.89
CA GLY A 122 -0.38 -7.79 -3.12
C GLY A 122 0.51 -6.77 -3.82
N ALA A 123 0.34 -5.49 -3.51
CA ALA A 123 1.14 -4.41 -4.12
C ALA A 123 2.57 -4.32 -3.54
N GLU A 124 2.73 -4.79 -2.31
CA GLU A 124 3.98 -4.78 -1.57
C GLU A 124 4.40 -6.20 -1.18
N VAL A 125 5.70 -6.41 -1.10
CA VAL A 125 6.32 -7.62 -0.59
C VAL A 125 7.12 -7.26 0.66
N ILE A 126 6.91 -8.01 1.73
CA ILE A 126 7.65 -7.85 2.99
C ILE A 126 8.82 -8.82 2.98
N VAL A 127 10.04 -8.29 3.08
CA VAL A 127 11.26 -9.07 3.26
C VAL A 127 11.69 -8.97 4.73
N PRO A 128 11.78 -10.08 5.48
CA PRO A 128 12.25 -10.06 6.86
C PRO A 128 13.65 -9.44 6.96
N ALA A 129 13.83 -8.52 7.91
CA ALA A 129 15.11 -7.83 8.10
C ALA A 129 16.23 -8.76 8.60
N SER A 130 15.87 -9.96 9.07
CA SER A 130 16.81 -11.02 9.43
C SER A 130 17.54 -11.63 8.23
N ASP A 131 16.95 -11.56 7.03
CA ASP A 131 17.38 -12.36 5.88
C ASP A 131 18.14 -11.53 4.84
N ALA A 132 17.84 -10.24 4.76
CA ALA A 132 18.47 -9.34 3.79
C ALA A 132 18.73 -7.97 4.42
N ASN A 133 19.85 -7.35 4.03
CA ASN A 133 20.12 -5.94 4.31
C ASN A 133 19.87 -5.15 3.03
N LEU A 134 18.74 -4.44 2.99
CA LEU A 134 18.27 -3.74 1.81
C LEU A 134 18.37 -2.23 2.02
N ASN A 135 19.30 -1.61 1.30
CA ASN A 135 19.45 -0.15 1.21
C ASN A 135 19.38 0.25 -0.26
N ASN A 136 18.56 1.26 -0.58
CA ASN A 136 18.39 1.80 -1.94
C ASN A 136 18.02 0.72 -2.98
N VAL A 137 16.80 0.20 -2.88
CA VAL A 137 16.27 -0.82 -3.81
C VAL A 137 15.94 -0.21 -5.17
N VAL A 138 16.29 -0.92 -6.24
CA VAL A 138 15.96 -0.51 -7.61
C VAL A 138 14.51 -0.89 -7.92
N VAL A 139 13.67 0.10 -8.20
CA VAL A 139 12.24 -0.09 -8.54
C VAL A 139 11.96 -0.12 -10.04
N ARG A 140 12.85 0.42 -10.88
CA ARG A 140 12.70 0.50 -12.33
C ARG A 140 13.97 0.09 -13.07
N GLY A 141 13.82 -0.60 -14.21
CA GLY A 141 14.92 -1.04 -15.07
C GLY A 141 15.65 -2.30 -14.58
N GLN A 142 15.21 -2.90 -13.48
CA GLN A 142 15.77 -4.08 -12.81
C GLN A 142 15.95 -5.30 -13.73
N HIS A 143 15.07 -5.49 -14.72
CA HIS A 143 15.19 -6.59 -15.68
C HIS A 143 16.39 -6.50 -16.63
N ARG A 144 16.99 -5.32 -16.76
CA ARG A 144 18.17 -5.07 -17.61
C ARG A 144 19.47 -5.00 -16.80
N LEU A 145 19.39 -5.16 -15.48
CA LEU A 145 20.55 -5.09 -14.60
C LEU A 145 21.21 -6.45 -14.45
N ALA A 146 22.54 -6.43 -14.49
CA ALA A 146 23.42 -7.50 -14.05
C ALA A 146 24.08 -7.12 -12.73
N ASP A 147 24.59 -8.12 -12.01
CA ASP A 147 25.35 -7.86 -10.80
C ASP A 147 26.61 -7.01 -11.07
N ARG A 148 26.91 -6.08 -10.16
CA ARG A 148 27.99 -5.07 -10.23
C ARG A 148 27.90 -4.07 -11.38
N GLN A 149 26.79 -4.04 -12.11
CA GLN A 149 26.58 -3.10 -13.21
C GLN A 149 26.55 -1.65 -12.70
N LEU A 150 27.21 -0.75 -13.42
CA LEU A 150 27.17 0.68 -13.12
C LEU A 150 25.77 1.22 -13.35
N VAL A 151 25.26 1.94 -12.35
CA VAL A 151 23.94 2.55 -12.39
C VAL A 151 24.04 4.02 -12.03
N ARG A 152 23.12 4.83 -12.55
CA ARG A 152 22.93 6.20 -12.11
C ARG A 152 21.64 6.23 -11.28
N PRO A 153 21.70 6.44 -9.95
CA PRO A 153 20.50 6.52 -9.14
C PRO A 153 19.68 7.73 -9.60
N VAL A 154 18.40 7.51 -9.84
CA VAL A 154 17.40 8.57 -9.94
C VAL A 154 16.64 8.49 -8.63
N VAL A 155 16.93 9.42 -7.72
CA VAL A 155 16.20 9.51 -6.46
C VAL A 155 14.86 10.15 -6.78
N GLU A 156 13.82 9.34 -6.96
CA GLU A 156 12.46 9.84 -6.79
C GLU A 156 12.26 10.05 -5.30
N THR A 157 12.37 11.30 -4.86
CA THR A 157 11.91 11.69 -3.53
C THR A 157 10.42 11.42 -3.51
N ALA A 158 9.99 10.35 -2.83
CA ALA A 158 8.58 10.09 -2.64
C ALA A 158 8.00 11.22 -1.79
N ASP A 159 7.39 12.21 -2.43
CA ASP A 159 6.56 13.19 -1.75
C ASP A 159 5.39 12.44 -1.09
N PRO A 160 5.21 12.53 0.24
CA PRO A 160 4.15 11.81 0.94
C PRO A 160 2.72 12.34 0.66
N SER A 161 2.54 13.26 -0.29
CA SER A 161 1.27 13.99 -0.50
C SER A 161 0.41 13.52 -1.67
N SER A 162 0.77 12.49 -2.44
CA SER A 162 0.00 12.10 -3.63
C SER A 162 -0.96 10.92 -3.40
N THR A 163 -1.78 10.98 -2.34
CA THR A 163 -2.95 10.07 -2.18
C THR A 163 -4.29 10.82 -2.08
N GLU A 164 -4.32 12.15 -2.10
CA GLU A 164 -5.58 12.91 -2.11
C GLU A 164 -5.69 13.80 -3.35
N SER A 165 -6.50 13.35 -4.31
CA SER A 165 -7.39 14.15 -5.18
C SER A 165 -7.58 13.47 -6.54
N LYS A 166 -8.51 12.52 -6.58
CA LYS A 166 -9.29 12.26 -7.80
C LYS A 166 -10.76 12.09 -7.44
N ALA A 167 -11.32 13.16 -6.89
CA ALA A 167 -12.76 13.32 -6.70
C ALA A 167 -13.07 14.82 -6.64
N ALA A 168 -13.18 15.44 -7.82
CA ALA A 168 -14.02 16.60 -8.13
C ALA A 168 -13.45 17.27 -9.40
N ASP A 169 -14.05 16.96 -10.54
CA ASP A 169 -14.15 17.90 -11.67
C ASP A 169 -15.49 17.59 -12.34
N GLY A 170 -16.52 18.26 -11.85
CA GLY A 170 -17.85 18.33 -12.42
C GLY A 170 -18.31 19.76 -12.28
N GLU A 171 -18.19 20.51 -13.38
CA GLU A 171 -18.82 21.80 -13.75
C GLU A 171 -17.91 22.39 -14.84
N GLY A 172 -18.33 22.89 -15.98
CA GLY A 172 -19.63 23.22 -16.55
C GLY A 172 -19.32 24.06 -17.80
N SER A 173 -20.18 24.02 -18.82
CA SER A 173 -20.17 24.99 -19.90
C SER A 173 -21.57 25.01 -20.52
N ASP A 174 -22.34 26.05 -20.16
CA ASP A 174 -22.84 27.11 -21.06
C ASP A 174 -23.25 26.66 -22.47
N GLU A 175 -24.34 27.06 -23.11
CA GLU A 175 -25.28 28.17 -22.99
C GLU A 175 -26.17 28.03 -24.25
N ASP A 176 -27.50 28.23 -24.17
CA ASP A 176 -28.31 28.81 -25.26
C ASP A 176 -29.82 28.86 -24.93
N ALA A 177 -30.25 30.09 -24.62
CA ALA A 177 -31.35 30.81 -25.28
C ALA A 177 -32.76 30.17 -25.49
N ASN A 178 -33.71 30.70 -24.72
CA ASN A 178 -34.84 31.55 -25.20
C ASN A 178 -36.27 30.99 -25.36
N VAL A 179 -37.22 31.86 -24.93
CA VAL A 179 -38.69 31.95 -25.12
C VAL A 179 -39.57 30.89 -24.42
N GLY A 180 -40.60 31.19 -23.61
CA GLY A 180 -41.26 32.42 -23.18
C GLY A 180 -42.71 32.09 -22.72
N LEU A 181 -43.11 32.55 -21.51
CA LEU A 181 -44.47 32.84 -20.96
C LEU A 181 -45.63 31.80 -21.12
N PRO A 182 -46.65 31.75 -20.23
CA PRO A 182 -47.18 32.86 -19.40
C PRO A 182 -47.43 32.55 -17.91
N ALA A 183 -47.51 33.62 -17.11
CA ALA A 183 -47.99 33.60 -15.74
C ALA A 183 -49.52 33.82 -15.69
N LEU A 184 -50.21 32.94 -14.95
CA LEU A 184 -51.59 33.10 -14.51
C LEU A 184 -51.60 33.32 -12.98
N THR A 185 -52.64 34.00 -12.49
CA THR A 185 -53.04 34.26 -11.07
C THR A 185 -52.35 35.48 -10.43
N GLY A 186 -53.00 36.47 -9.81
CA GLY A 186 -54.40 36.79 -9.51
C GLY A 186 -54.49 37.81 -8.35
N ALA A 187 -55.60 38.57 -8.30
CA ALA A 187 -56.24 39.22 -7.13
C ALA A 187 -55.85 40.64 -6.64
N ARG A 188 -56.83 41.56 -6.82
CA ARG A 188 -57.48 42.50 -5.85
C ARG A 188 -56.70 43.73 -5.34
N PRO A 189 -57.37 44.83 -4.92
CA PRO A 189 -58.69 44.97 -4.26
C PRO A 189 -59.91 45.14 -5.17
#